data_AF-A0A352DXV7-F1
#
_entry.id   AF-A0A352DXV7-F1
#
_cell.length_a   1.000
_cell.length_b   1.000
_cell.length_c   1.000
_cell.angle_alpha   90.00
_cell.angle_beta   90.00
_cell.angle_gamma   90.00
#
_symmetry.space_group_name_H-M   'P 1'
#
loop_
_entity.id
_entity.type
_entity.pdbx_description
1 polymer ?
#
loop_
_entity_poly.entity_id
_entity_poly.type
_entity_poly.pdbx_seq_one_letter_code
_entity_poly.pdbx_strand_id
1 'polypeptide(L)'
;MALDSRVASLLDADEATRSRFLEAAIARRAYDRRDPEPCDLSIVPRVVSRADAATITDAATRIVTASLAWALDAHAAGRAVSGYPLDWVRGAIATLPEELVGDVRLDFLVSGGRLRLLEAGWVNLSAFDYAPQAALALCDTVPHLTGHFDVERPVAAMRRRLIERGVRRLAILVKEEHTVYAANDFALIGEALAPIETLVVAEPEFHLLAAAGRGLRVGDVAIDAVYLRSLDGPQAFAGRHADGNRAALELLLASDVLLHDHPLMLLAEDKDLGFLVAR
;
A
#
# COMPACT_ATOMS: atom_id res chain seq x y z
N MET A 1 25.00 -1.95 -2.39
CA MET A 1 25.03 -2.38 -0.97
C MET A 1 25.73 -3.72 -0.94
N ALA A 2 26.70 -3.91 -0.05
CA ALA A 2 27.44 -5.17 0.06
C ALA A 2 26.57 -6.25 0.72
N LEU A 3 26.82 -7.52 0.42
CA LEU A 3 26.17 -8.64 1.08
C LEU A 3 26.62 -8.71 2.56
N ASP A 4 25.68 -8.81 3.48
CA ASP A 4 25.98 -8.93 4.91
C ASP A 4 26.54 -10.33 5.20
N SER A 5 27.66 -10.41 5.92
CA SER A 5 28.35 -11.68 6.20
C SER A 5 27.49 -12.68 6.98
N ARG A 6 26.49 -12.20 7.74
CA ARG A 6 25.58 -13.05 8.52
C ARG A 6 24.54 -13.77 7.66
N VAL A 7 24.30 -13.29 6.44
CA VAL A 7 23.40 -13.96 5.47
C VAL A 7 24.17 -14.57 4.29
N ALA A 8 25.49 -14.40 4.24
CA ALA A 8 26.32 -14.89 3.14
C ALA A 8 26.27 -16.41 2.99
N SER A 9 26.13 -17.16 4.09
CA SER A 9 25.99 -18.62 4.06
C SER A 9 24.74 -19.10 3.31
N LEU A 10 23.77 -18.23 3.06
CA LEU A 10 22.54 -18.58 2.33
C LEU A 10 22.76 -18.64 0.81
N LEU A 11 23.88 -18.11 0.30
CA LEU A 11 24.25 -18.26 -1.12
C LEU A 11 24.41 -19.74 -1.50
N ASP A 12 24.98 -20.51 -0.58
CA ASP A 12 25.25 -21.93 -0.74
C ASP A 12 24.22 -22.80 0.02
N ALA A 13 23.02 -22.26 0.26
CA ALA A 13 21.96 -22.98 0.97
C ALA A 13 21.64 -24.31 0.28
N ASP A 14 21.66 -25.39 1.06
CA ASP A 14 21.35 -26.74 0.60
C ASP A 14 19.87 -26.93 0.27
N GLU A 15 19.55 -28.03 -0.40
CA GLU A 15 18.18 -28.35 -0.84
C GLU A 15 17.21 -28.48 0.34
N ALA A 16 17.69 -29.01 1.47
CA ALA A 16 16.88 -29.15 2.68
C ALA A 16 16.48 -27.77 3.23
N THR A 17 17.39 -26.80 3.22
CA THR A 17 17.12 -25.42 3.67
C THR A 17 16.20 -24.69 2.70
N ARG A 18 16.39 -24.86 1.38
CA ARG A 18 15.49 -24.31 0.36
C ARG A 18 14.08 -24.87 0.48
N SER A 19 13.96 -26.18 0.72
CA SER A 19 12.67 -26.85 0.93
C SER A 19 11.95 -26.33 2.17
N ARG A 20 12.65 -26.23 3.32
CA ARG A 20 12.08 -25.64 4.54
C ARG A 20 11.66 -24.18 4.35
N PHE A 21 12.46 -23.39 3.60
CA PHE A 21 12.12 -22.01 3.27
C PHE A 21 10.84 -21.92 2.43
N LEU A 22 10.70 -22.75 1.41
CA LEU A 22 9.49 -22.79 0.60
C LEU A 22 8.25 -23.18 1.44
N GLU A 23 8.37 -24.17 2.32
CA GLU A 23 7.30 -24.56 3.24
C GLU A 23 6.90 -23.41 4.17
N ALA A 24 7.89 -22.72 4.76
CA ALA A 24 7.65 -21.56 5.61
C ALA A 24 7.02 -20.40 4.82
N ALA A 25 7.47 -20.15 3.58
CA ALA A 25 6.93 -19.12 2.71
C ALA A 25 5.46 -19.38 2.36
N ILE A 26 5.11 -20.64 2.07
CA ILE A 26 3.70 -21.05 1.85
C ILE A 26 2.89 -20.86 3.13
N ALA A 27 3.39 -21.31 4.28
CA ALA A 27 2.71 -21.17 5.57
C ALA A 27 2.46 -19.70 5.95
N ARG A 28 3.37 -18.80 5.58
CA ARG A 28 3.27 -17.35 5.77
C ARG A 28 2.48 -16.63 4.66
N ARG A 29 1.99 -17.35 3.63
CA ARG A 29 1.38 -16.78 2.40
C ARG A 29 2.29 -15.83 1.62
N ALA A 30 3.61 -15.95 1.78
CA ALA A 30 4.61 -15.28 0.95
C ALA A 30 4.77 -15.95 -0.44
N TYR A 31 4.21 -17.14 -0.62
CA TYR A 31 4.18 -17.90 -1.87
C TYR A 31 2.89 -18.72 -1.93
N ASP A 32 2.21 -18.73 -3.08
CA ASP A 32 1.01 -19.55 -3.28
C ASP A 32 1.10 -20.30 -4.60
N ARG A 33 1.02 -21.63 -4.56
CA ARG A 33 1.11 -22.49 -5.75
C ARG A 33 -0.10 -22.39 -6.67
N ARG A 34 -1.20 -21.80 -6.19
CA ARG A 34 -2.40 -21.55 -6.99
C ARG A 34 -2.29 -20.26 -7.79
N ASP A 35 -1.32 -19.40 -7.46
CA ASP A 35 -1.03 -18.23 -8.27
C ASP A 35 -0.52 -18.69 -9.64
N PRO A 36 -1.16 -18.30 -10.76
CA PRO A 36 -0.68 -18.67 -12.10
C PRO A 36 0.69 -18.04 -12.41
N GLU A 37 1.06 -16.95 -11.71
CA GLU A 37 2.33 -16.26 -11.85
C GLU A 37 2.97 -16.06 -10.47
N PRO A 38 3.40 -17.14 -9.81
CA PRO A 38 3.90 -17.05 -8.45
C PRO A 38 5.19 -16.22 -8.43
N CYS A 39 5.33 -15.37 -7.41
CA CYS A 39 6.52 -14.54 -7.25
C CYS A 39 7.76 -15.40 -6.98
N ASP A 40 8.86 -15.09 -7.66
CA ASP A 40 10.17 -15.65 -7.32
C ASP A 40 10.61 -15.14 -5.94
N LEU A 41 10.98 -16.07 -5.05
CA LEU A 41 11.48 -15.74 -3.72
C LEU A 41 12.98 -16.01 -3.62
N SER A 42 13.73 -14.96 -3.25
CA SER A 42 15.15 -15.11 -2.92
C SER A 42 15.31 -15.62 -1.49
N ILE A 43 16.07 -16.71 -1.33
CA ILE A 43 16.51 -17.17 0.00
C ILE A 43 17.61 -16.27 0.59
N VAL A 44 18.30 -15.49 -0.25
CA VAL A 44 19.30 -14.51 0.18
C VAL A 44 18.60 -13.16 0.32
N PRO A 45 18.41 -12.64 1.55
CA PRO A 45 17.68 -11.41 1.75
C PRO A 45 18.56 -10.21 1.40
N ARG A 46 17.91 -9.12 1.02
CA ARG A 46 18.57 -7.82 0.97
C ARG A 46 18.55 -7.20 2.37
N VAL A 47 19.72 -7.08 2.97
CA VAL A 47 19.88 -6.43 4.27
C VAL A 47 20.10 -4.94 4.08
N VAL A 48 19.40 -4.13 4.86
CA VAL A 48 19.53 -2.67 4.90
C VAL A 48 20.03 -2.27 6.29
N SER A 49 21.15 -1.53 6.34
CA SER A 49 21.63 -1.01 7.62
C SER A 49 20.71 0.10 8.13
N ARG A 50 20.71 0.37 9.44
CA ARG A 50 19.92 1.48 10.01
C ARG A 50 20.30 2.84 9.42
N ALA A 51 21.58 3.04 9.07
CA ALA A 51 22.06 4.27 8.43
C ALA A 51 21.56 4.41 6.98
N ASP A 52 21.59 3.31 6.21
CA ASP A 52 21.03 3.29 4.85
C ASP A 52 19.52 3.51 4.89
N ALA A 53 18.82 2.85 5.82
CA ALA A 53 17.38 3.03 6.02
C ALA A 53 17.04 4.49 6.32
N ALA A 54 17.75 5.14 7.25
CA ALA A 54 17.55 6.56 7.54
C ALA A 54 17.77 7.45 6.30
N THR A 55 18.82 7.16 5.50
CA THR A 55 19.08 7.90 4.26
C THR A 55 17.95 7.74 3.24
N ILE A 56 17.40 6.52 3.11
CA ILE A 56 16.26 6.24 2.23
C ILE A 56 15.00 6.94 2.77
N THR A 57 14.74 6.91 4.07
CA THR A 57 13.62 7.59 4.72
C THR A 57 13.67 9.10 4.51
N ASP A 58 14.84 9.72 4.63
CA ASP A 58 15.02 11.16 4.41
C ASP A 58 14.73 11.53 2.95
N ALA A 59 15.22 10.74 2.00
CA ALA A 59 14.93 10.92 0.58
C ALA A 59 13.43 10.75 0.27
N ALA A 60 12.83 9.69 0.81
CA ALA A 60 11.41 9.40 0.65
C ALA A 60 10.54 10.53 1.22
N THR A 61 10.85 11.00 2.42
CA THR A 61 10.14 12.11 3.08
C THR A 61 10.15 13.35 2.20
N ARG A 62 11.32 13.74 1.68
CA ARG A 62 11.44 14.90 0.78
C ARG A 62 10.60 14.75 -0.48
N ILE A 63 10.63 13.58 -1.12
CA ILE A 63 9.87 13.29 -2.35
C ILE A 63 8.36 13.39 -2.06
N VAL A 64 7.90 12.74 -0.99
CA VAL A 64 6.49 12.72 -0.59
C VAL A 64 6.01 14.12 -0.25
N THR A 65 6.76 14.87 0.58
CA THR A 65 6.42 16.26 0.92
C THR A 65 6.33 17.14 -0.32
N ALA A 66 7.27 17.04 -1.25
CA ALA A 66 7.26 17.84 -2.48
C ALA A 66 6.07 17.49 -3.39
N SER A 67 5.75 16.20 -3.53
CA SER A 67 4.60 15.72 -4.31
C SER A 67 3.28 16.22 -3.73
N LEU A 68 3.09 16.07 -2.43
CA LEU A 68 1.87 16.50 -1.74
C LEU A 68 1.69 18.02 -1.75
N ALA A 69 2.78 18.78 -1.56
CA ALA A 69 2.75 20.24 -1.67
C ALA A 69 2.33 20.68 -3.08
N TRP A 70 2.85 20.04 -4.12
CA TRP A 70 2.46 20.33 -5.50
C TRP A 70 0.98 20.00 -5.77
N ALA A 71 0.50 18.84 -5.32
CA ALA A 71 -0.91 18.45 -5.45
C ALA A 71 -1.83 19.45 -4.74
N LEU A 72 -1.46 19.90 -3.54
CA LEU A 72 -2.18 20.91 -2.77
C LEU A 72 -2.21 22.27 -3.49
N ASP A 73 -1.05 22.76 -3.97
CA ASP A 73 -0.94 24.01 -4.72
C ASP A 73 -1.79 23.97 -6.01
N ALA A 74 -1.75 22.83 -6.72
CA ALA A 74 -2.59 22.63 -7.89
C ALA A 74 -4.07 22.69 -7.52
N HIS A 75 -4.48 21.98 -6.46
CA HIS A 75 -5.86 21.93 -5.97
C HIS A 75 -6.37 23.34 -5.64
N ALA A 76 -5.64 24.08 -4.81
CA ALA A 76 -6.02 25.43 -4.39
C ALA A 76 -6.12 26.42 -5.56
N ALA A 77 -5.29 26.27 -6.59
CA ALA A 77 -5.29 27.14 -7.76
C ALA A 77 -6.31 26.73 -8.84
N GLY A 78 -7.05 25.63 -8.66
CA GLY A 78 -7.96 25.10 -9.69
C GLY A 78 -7.26 24.75 -11.01
N ARG A 79 -5.94 24.48 -10.98
CA ARG A 79 -5.15 24.22 -12.18
C ARG A 79 -5.40 22.80 -12.65
N ALA A 80 -5.89 22.63 -13.87
CA ALA A 80 -5.83 21.35 -14.56
C ALA A 80 -4.35 20.95 -14.72
N VAL A 81 -4.00 19.77 -14.20
CA VAL A 81 -2.64 19.24 -14.33
C VAL A 81 -2.66 18.20 -15.43
N SER A 82 -1.98 18.49 -16.55
CA SER A 82 -1.85 17.53 -17.64
C SER A 82 -1.15 16.27 -17.13
N GLY A 83 -1.69 15.09 -17.46
CA GLY A 83 -1.15 13.80 -17.01
C GLY A 83 -1.83 13.23 -15.77
N TYR A 84 -2.62 14.01 -15.02
CA TYR A 84 -3.34 13.49 -13.85
C TYR A 84 -4.57 12.69 -14.28
N PRO A 85 -4.56 11.35 -14.12
CA PRO A 85 -5.63 10.49 -14.64
C PRO A 85 -6.99 10.75 -13.97
N LEU A 86 -6.97 11.25 -12.74
CA LEU A 86 -8.14 11.49 -11.91
C LEU A 86 -8.37 12.98 -11.61
N ASP A 87 -7.96 13.90 -12.50
CA ASP A 87 -8.13 15.34 -12.27
C ASP A 87 -9.60 15.75 -11.96
N TRP A 88 -10.57 14.97 -12.47
CA TRP A 88 -12.00 15.16 -12.17
C TRP A 88 -12.33 15.03 -10.67
N VAL A 89 -11.57 14.25 -9.90
CA VAL A 89 -11.74 14.08 -8.44
C VAL A 89 -11.57 15.41 -7.71
N ARG A 90 -10.79 16.34 -8.26
CA ARG A 90 -10.61 17.69 -7.72
C ARG A 90 -11.94 18.41 -7.48
N GLY A 91 -12.91 18.25 -8.40
CA GLY A 91 -14.24 18.85 -8.29
C GLY A 91 -15.16 18.12 -7.31
N ALA A 92 -14.87 16.85 -6.99
CA ALA A 92 -15.61 16.05 -6.02
C ALA A 92 -15.13 16.27 -4.57
N ILE A 93 -13.89 16.72 -4.39
CA ILE A 93 -13.34 17.10 -3.07
C ILE A 93 -13.89 18.48 -2.68
N ALA A 94 -14.95 18.50 -1.87
CA ALA A 94 -15.54 19.75 -1.38
C ALA A 94 -14.70 20.39 -0.27
N THR A 95 -14.18 19.57 0.65
CA THR A 95 -13.30 19.99 1.76
C THR A 95 -12.23 18.93 1.93
N LEU A 96 -10.96 19.37 2.00
CA LEU A 96 -9.86 18.47 2.32
C LEU A 96 -9.81 18.21 3.83
N PRO A 97 -9.67 16.96 4.28
CA PRO A 97 -9.30 16.68 5.66
C PRO A 97 -8.04 17.45 6.06
N GLU A 98 -8.00 17.98 7.29
CA GLU A 98 -6.85 18.74 7.78
C GLU A 98 -5.60 17.86 7.93
N GLU A 99 -5.79 16.57 8.21
CA GLU A 99 -4.71 15.63 8.41
C GLU A 99 -4.52 14.72 7.20
N LEU A 100 -3.28 14.65 6.73
CA LEU A 100 -2.89 13.75 5.66
C LEU A 100 -2.54 12.37 6.23
N VAL A 101 -3.36 11.38 5.89
CA VAL A 101 -3.16 9.97 6.22
C VAL A 101 -2.93 9.20 4.92
N GLY A 102 -2.09 8.17 4.98
CA GLY A 102 -1.92 7.20 3.90
C GLY A 102 -0.55 6.58 3.88
N ASP A 103 -0.38 5.66 2.94
CA ASP A 103 0.87 4.96 2.68
C ASP A 103 1.38 5.31 1.29
N VAL A 104 2.70 5.38 1.14
CA VAL A 104 3.36 5.67 -0.14
C VAL A 104 4.43 4.63 -0.38
N ARG A 105 4.49 4.08 -1.59
CA ARG A 105 5.57 3.19 -2.02
C ARG A 105 6.49 3.94 -2.97
N LEU A 106 7.79 3.91 -2.69
CA LEU A 106 8.81 4.46 -3.56
C LEU A 106 9.81 3.36 -3.90
N ASP A 107 9.94 3.06 -5.19
CA ASP A 107 10.79 1.99 -5.68
C ASP A 107 12.13 2.57 -6.13
N PHE A 108 13.21 2.22 -5.43
CA PHE A 108 14.55 2.76 -5.68
C PHE A 108 15.50 1.72 -6.28
N LEU A 109 16.23 2.12 -7.32
CA LEU A 109 17.47 1.45 -7.73
C LEU A 109 18.66 2.08 -7.02
N VAL A 110 19.41 1.25 -6.29
CA VAL A 110 20.68 1.67 -5.66
C VAL A 110 21.83 1.28 -6.56
N SER A 111 22.45 2.26 -7.22
CA SER A 111 23.58 2.03 -8.15
C SER A 111 24.72 3.01 -7.88
N GLY A 112 25.94 2.49 -7.72
CA GLY A 112 27.13 3.31 -7.44
C GLY A 112 27.02 4.16 -6.16
N GLY A 113 26.29 3.68 -5.15
CA GLY A 113 26.03 4.43 -3.91
C GLY A 113 24.98 5.54 -4.03
N ARG A 114 24.30 5.65 -5.17
CA ARG A 114 23.22 6.63 -5.40
C ARG A 114 21.86 5.95 -5.42
N LEU A 115 20.86 6.62 -4.86
CA LEU A 115 19.45 6.26 -4.97
C LEU A 115 18.90 6.86 -6.27
N ARG A 116 18.24 6.04 -7.08
CA ARG A 116 17.47 6.49 -8.25
C ARG A 116 16.03 6.03 -8.05
N LEU A 117 15.10 6.97 -8.00
CA LEU A 117 13.68 6.66 -7.97
C LEU A 117 13.25 6.11 -9.34
N LEU A 118 12.61 4.95 -9.35
CA LEU A 118 12.10 4.31 -10.56
C LEU A 118 10.59 4.49 -10.69
N GLU A 119 9.89 4.29 -9.59
CA GLU A 119 8.44 4.34 -9.52
C GLU A 119 8.00 4.87 -8.16
N ALA A 120 6.86 5.53 -8.13
CA ALA A 120 6.23 6.00 -6.92
C ALA A 120 4.72 5.76 -7.02
N GLY A 121 4.13 5.23 -5.96
CA GLY A 121 2.70 4.96 -5.85
C GLY A 121 2.14 5.56 -4.57
N TRP A 122 0.95 6.14 -4.66
CA TRP A 122 0.27 6.82 -3.54
C TRP A 122 -1.03 6.14 -3.11
N VAL A 123 -1.63 5.31 -3.94
CA VAL A 123 -2.90 4.61 -3.67
C VAL A 123 -2.78 3.18 -4.19
N ASN A 124 -3.65 2.28 -3.71
CA ASN A 124 -3.71 0.88 -4.12
C ASN A 124 -2.33 0.16 -4.12
N LEU A 125 -1.57 0.34 -3.04
CA LEU A 125 -0.22 -0.21 -2.95
C LEU A 125 -0.26 -1.72 -2.78
N SER A 126 0.36 -2.43 -3.71
CA SER A 126 0.59 -3.87 -3.62
C SER A 126 1.75 -4.22 -2.68
N ALA A 127 1.76 -5.48 -2.23
CA ALA A 127 2.82 -6.11 -1.44
C ALA A 127 2.93 -5.60 0.00
N PHE A 128 1.92 -4.89 0.49
CA PHE A 128 2.05 -4.06 1.68
C PHE A 128 2.38 -4.88 2.93
N ASP A 129 1.71 -6.01 3.13
CA ASP A 129 2.04 -6.97 4.18
C ASP A 129 2.41 -8.36 3.64
N TYR A 130 2.23 -8.60 2.34
CA TYR A 130 2.73 -9.79 1.64
C TYR A 130 4.27 -9.82 1.55
N ALA A 131 4.93 -8.73 1.14
CA ALA A 131 6.39 -8.75 0.92
C ALA A 131 7.20 -9.05 2.20
N PRO A 132 6.86 -8.50 3.38
CA PRO A 132 7.53 -8.86 4.64
C PRO A 132 7.43 -10.34 4.99
N GLN A 133 6.41 -11.07 4.51
CA GLN A 133 6.22 -12.49 4.84
C GLN A 133 7.36 -13.37 4.34
N ALA A 134 8.01 -13.03 3.22
CA ALA A 134 9.15 -13.78 2.72
C ALA A 134 10.36 -13.67 3.69
N ALA A 135 10.60 -12.48 4.23
CA ALA A 135 11.66 -12.28 5.23
C ALA A 135 11.33 -12.97 6.56
N LEU A 136 10.05 -12.98 6.98
CA LEU A 136 9.60 -13.72 8.15
C LEU A 136 9.74 -15.24 7.97
N ALA A 137 9.37 -15.77 6.80
CA ALA A 137 9.57 -17.18 6.46
C ALA A 137 11.06 -17.58 6.50
N LEU A 138 11.94 -16.68 6.06
CA LEU A 138 13.38 -16.91 6.16
C LEU A 138 13.84 -16.96 7.63
N CYS A 139 13.31 -16.06 8.47
CA CYS A 139 13.56 -16.07 9.91
C CYS A 139 13.07 -17.35 10.58
N ASP A 140 11.91 -17.89 10.19
CA ASP A 140 11.40 -19.18 10.68
C ASP A 140 12.31 -20.35 10.27
N THR A 141 12.88 -20.28 9.06
CA THR A 141 13.73 -21.33 8.49
C THR A 141 15.14 -21.31 9.07
N VAL A 142 15.65 -20.10 9.38
CA VAL A 142 17.02 -19.85 9.83
C VAL A 142 16.95 -19.00 11.11
N PRO A 143 16.61 -19.60 12.27
CA PRO A 143 16.23 -18.85 13.47
C PRO A 143 17.30 -17.89 14.01
N HIS A 144 18.58 -18.16 13.77
CA HIS A 144 19.65 -17.27 14.24
C HIS A 144 19.55 -15.85 13.64
N LEU A 145 18.86 -15.68 12.49
CA LEU A 145 18.65 -14.37 11.88
C LEU A 145 17.76 -13.45 12.75
N THR A 146 16.82 -14.03 13.52
CA THR A 146 15.91 -13.24 14.38
C THR A 146 16.63 -12.47 15.49
N GLY A 147 17.83 -12.92 15.91
CA GLY A 147 18.66 -12.21 16.88
C GLY A 147 19.51 -11.09 16.29
N HIS A 148 19.49 -10.92 14.96
CA HIS A 148 20.39 -10.03 14.24
C HIS A 148 19.69 -9.04 13.32
N PHE A 149 18.45 -9.33 12.91
CA PHE A 149 17.70 -8.55 11.92
C PHE A 149 16.26 -8.32 12.39
N ASP A 150 15.79 -7.10 12.16
CA ASP A 150 14.40 -6.72 12.30
C ASP A 150 13.72 -6.85 10.92
N VAL A 151 12.50 -7.39 10.87
CA VAL A 151 11.67 -7.36 9.66
C VAL A 151 10.65 -6.24 9.81
N GLU A 152 10.79 -5.19 9.01
CA GLU A 152 9.85 -4.07 9.01
C GLU A 152 8.53 -4.48 8.35
N ARG A 153 7.41 -4.15 9.03
CA ARG A 153 6.05 -4.40 8.55
C ARG A 153 5.28 -3.09 8.47
N PRO A 154 5.04 -2.55 7.27
CA PRO A 154 4.31 -1.29 7.08
C PRO A 154 2.94 -1.25 7.77
N VAL A 155 2.22 -2.38 7.75
CA VAL A 155 0.89 -2.51 8.37
C VAL A 155 0.88 -2.27 9.89
N ALA A 156 2.01 -2.45 10.58
CA ALA A 156 2.09 -2.17 12.01
C ALA A 156 1.94 -0.66 12.30
N ALA A 157 2.50 0.19 11.43
CA ALA A 157 2.36 1.63 11.53
C ALA A 157 0.93 2.08 11.19
N MET A 158 0.34 1.49 10.14
CA MET A 158 -1.07 1.69 9.78
C MET A 158 -2.00 1.34 10.95
N ARG A 159 -1.86 0.15 11.54
CA ARG A 159 -2.65 -0.29 12.70
C ARG A 159 -2.61 0.73 13.83
N ARG A 160 -1.41 1.13 14.25
CA ARG A 160 -1.24 2.08 15.35
C ARG A 160 -1.99 3.39 15.06
N ARG A 161 -1.82 3.94 13.86
CA ARG A 161 -2.47 5.18 13.41
C ARG A 161 -4.00 5.07 13.38
N LEU A 162 -4.54 3.95 12.92
CA LEU A 162 -5.99 3.73 12.90
C LEU A 162 -6.55 3.59 14.32
N ILE A 163 -5.86 2.87 15.21
CA ILE A 163 -6.24 2.76 16.63
C ILE A 163 -6.22 4.13 17.33
N GLU A 164 -5.18 4.94 17.10
CA GLU A 164 -5.07 6.30 17.65
C GLU A 164 -6.24 7.20 17.23
N ARG A 165 -6.85 6.93 16.06
CA ARG A 165 -8.03 7.63 15.54
C ARG A 165 -9.35 6.99 15.96
N GLY A 166 -9.32 5.96 16.80
CA GLY A 166 -10.52 5.28 17.29
C GLY A 166 -11.23 4.43 16.24
N VAL A 167 -10.55 4.07 15.15
CA VAL A 167 -11.10 3.17 14.12
C VAL A 167 -11.28 1.78 14.74
N ARG A 168 -12.49 1.25 14.66
CA ARG A 168 -12.85 -0.11 15.10
C ARG A 168 -13.17 -0.99 13.91
N ARG A 169 -13.67 -0.41 12.82
CA ARG A 169 -13.96 -1.13 11.58
C ARG A 169 -13.45 -0.38 10.35
N LEU A 170 -12.70 -1.10 9.51
CA LEU A 170 -12.13 -0.63 8.25
C LEU A 170 -12.73 -1.41 7.08
N ALA A 171 -13.25 -0.72 6.07
CA ALA A 171 -13.56 -1.35 4.78
C ALA A 171 -12.32 -1.29 3.87
N ILE A 172 -11.92 -2.41 3.27
CA ILE A 172 -10.90 -2.49 2.23
C ILE A 172 -11.64 -2.64 0.90
N LEU A 173 -11.64 -1.59 0.08
CA LEU A 173 -12.29 -1.62 -1.22
C LEU A 173 -11.35 -2.23 -2.25
N VAL A 174 -11.75 -3.31 -2.91
CA VAL A 174 -10.90 -4.08 -3.83
C VAL A 174 -11.51 -4.19 -5.22
N LYS A 175 -10.67 -4.42 -6.23
CA LYS A 175 -11.11 -4.71 -7.61
C LYS A 175 -11.86 -6.03 -7.66
N GLU A 176 -12.87 -6.16 -8.53
CA GLU A 176 -13.57 -7.44 -8.71
C GLU A 176 -12.59 -8.55 -9.09
N GLU A 177 -11.78 -8.26 -10.11
CA GLU A 177 -10.73 -9.15 -10.58
C GLU A 177 -9.41 -8.77 -9.90
N HIS A 178 -8.88 -9.70 -9.12
CA HIS A 178 -7.62 -9.53 -8.42
C HIS A 178 -6.86 -10.87 -8.36
N THR A 179 -5.54 -10.78 -8.26
CA THR A 179 -4.68 -11.97 -8.24
C THR A 179 -4.74 -12.69 -6.89
N VAL A 180 -4.27 -13.94 -6.85
CA VAL A 180 -4.12 -14.72 -5.61
C VAL A 180 -3.21 -13.98 -4.63
N TYR A 181 -2.11 -13.43 -5.13
CA TYR A 181 -1.24 -12.52 -4.42
C TYR A 181 -1.99 -11.35 -3.74
N ALA A 182 -2.86 -10.64 -4.46
CA ALA A 182 -3.59 -9.50 -3.91
C ALA A 182 -4.58 -9.93 -2.83
N ALA A 183 -5.30 -11.03 -3.05
CA ALA A 183 -6.20 -11.61 -2.04
C ALA A 183 -5.46 -11.98 -0.75
N ASN A 184 -4.26 -12.58 -0.87
CA ASN A 184 -3.43 -12.90 0.28
C ASN A 184 -2.96 -11.64 1.02
N ASP A 185 -2.56 -10.59 0.30
CA ASP A 185 -2.18 -9.30 0.89
C ASP A 185 -3.35 -8.67 1.68
N PHE A 186 -4.58 -8.67 1.13
CA PHE A 186 -5.75 -8.17 1.85
C PHE A 186 -6.04 -8.93 3.15
N ALA A 187 -5.94 -10.26 3.11
CA ALA A 187 -6.15 -11.12 4.27
C ALA A 187 -5.07 -10.91 5.35
N LEU A 188 -3.81 -10.82 4.94
CA LEU A 188 -2.67 -10.51 5.81
C LEU A 188 -2.83 -9.15 6.50
N ILE A 189 -3.24 -8.13 5.74
CA ILE A 189 -3.53 -6.81 6.29
C ILE A 189 -4.65 -6.90 7.31
N GLY A 190 -5.76 -7.58 7.00
CA GLY A 190 -6.87 -7.77 7.93
C GLY A 190 -6.46 -8.40 9.26
N GLU A 191 -5.67 -9.47 9.20
CA GLU A 191 -5.14 -10.14 10.40
C GLU A 191 -4.19 -9.24 11.19
N ALA A 192 -3.32 -8.50 10.51
CA ALA A 192 -2.35 -7.64 11.14
C ALA A 192 -2.97 -6.40 11.80
N LEU A 193 -4.13 -5.96 11.32
CA LEU A 193 -4.89 -4.82 11.84
C LEU A 193 -5.71 -5.15 13.11
N ALA A 194 -5.86 -6.42 13.48
CA ALA A 194 -6.58 -6.82 14.70
C ALA A 194 -6.11 -6.01 15.93
N PRO A 195 -7.02 -5.47 16.77
CA PRO A 195 -8.44 -5.83 16.87
C PRO A 195 -9.39 -5.02 15.96
N ILE A 196 -8.87 -4.21 15.02
CA ILE A 196 -9.72 -3.54 14.04
C ILE A 196 -10.38 -4.61 13.16
N GLU A 197 -11.70 -4.58 13.07
CA GLU A 197 -12.45 -5.46 12.18
C GLU A 197 -12.31 -4.98 10.74
N THR A 198 -11.94 -5.87 9.82
CA THR A 198 -11.77 -5.52 8.41
C THR A 198 -12.83 -6.18 7.54
N LEU A 199 -13.46 -5.40 6.67
CA LEU A 199 -14.42 -5.88 5.68
C LEU A 199 -13.83 -5.67 4.28
N VAL A 200 -13.63 -6.76 3.54
CA VAL A 200 -13.26 -6.66 2.12
C VAL A 200 -14.53 -6.48 1.30
N VAL A 201 -14.59 -5.44 0.49
CA VAL A 201 -15.74 -5.12 -0.37
C VAL A 201 -15.25 -5.01 -1.80
N ALA A 202 -15.82 -5.81 -2.71
CA ALA A 202 -15.42 -5.79 -4.12
C ALA A 202 -16.25 -4.79 -4.94
N GLU A 203 -15.74 -4.36 -6.10
CA GLU A 203 -16.42 -3.39 -7.00
C GLU A 203 -17.91 -3.67 -7.27
N PRO A 204 -18.36 -4.92 -7.53
CA PRO A 204 -19.78 -5.19 -7.77
C PRO A 204 -20.66 -4.85 -6.56
N GLU A 205 -20.08 -4.78 -5.37
CA GLU A 205 -20.75 -4.54 -4.10
C GLU A 205 -20.67 -3.07 -3.65
N PHE A 206 -19.99 -2.19 -4.40
CA PHE A 206 -19.88 -0.77 -4.01
C PHE A 206 -21.22 -0.04 -3.93
N HIS A 207 -22.25 -0.55 -4.62
CA HIS A 207 -23.62 -0.04 -4.48
C HIS A 207 -24.21 -0.22 -3.06
N LEU A 208 -23.59 -1.05 -2.22
CA LEU A 208 -23.96 -1.23 -0.81
C LEU A 208 -23.41 -0.11 0.08
N LEU A 209 -22.49 0.72 -0.42
CA LEU A 209 -21.98 1.88 0.30
C LEU A 209 -23.09 2.93 0.40
N ALA A 210 -23.29 3.44 1.62
CA ALA A 210 -24.23 4.51 1.87
C ALA A 210 -23.74 5.42 2.99
N ALA A 211 -24.10 6.70 2.89
CA ALA A 211 -23.92 7.65 3.98
C ALA A 211 -24.69 7.18 5.24
N ALA A 212 -24.06 7.33 6.40
CA ALA A 212 -24.61 6.98 7.69
C ALA A 212 -24.25 8.06 8.73
N GLY A 213 -25.03 9.14 8.79
CA GLY A 213 -24.73 10.28 9.67
C GLY A 213 -23.39 10.91 9.33
N ARG A 214 -22.42 10.85 10.26
CA ARG A 214 -21.03 11.33 10.08
C ARG A 214 -20.06 10.26 9.57
N GLY A 215 -20.57 9.12 9.10
CA GLY A 215 -19.74 8.02 8.62
C GLY A 215 -20.36 7.33 7.43
N LEU A 216 -19.89 6.11 7.16
CA LEU A 216 -20.40 5.26 6.10
C LEU A 216 -20.92 3.93 6.66
N ARG A 217 -21.72 3.26 5.85
CA ARG A 217 -22.06 1.85 6.06
C ARG A 217 -21.85 1.06 4.77
N VAL A 218 -21.54 -0.21 4.92
CA VAL A 218 -21.58 -1.23 3.87
C VAL A 218 -22.77 -2.14 4.19
N GLY A 219 -23.86 -2.04 3.43
CA GLY A 219 -25.12 -2.68 3.81
C GLY A 219 -25.58 -2.18 5.19
N ASP A 220 -25.75 -3.08 6.15
CA ASP A 220 -26.17 -2.75 7.52
C ASP A 220 -24.99 -2.52 8.49
N VAL A 221 -23.75 -2.60 8.01
CA VAL A 221 -22.56 -2.51 8.86
C VAL A 221 -21.95 -1.11 8.79
N ALA A 222 -21.94 -0.39 9.91
CA ALA A 222 -21.26 0.90 10.02
C ALA A 222 -19.73 0.74 10.00
N ILE A 223 -19.05 1.55 9.19
CA ILE A 223 -17.58 1.56 9.04
C ILE A 223 -17.01 2.89 9.52
N ASP A 224 -15.84 2.87 10.16
CA ASP A 224 -15.18 4.07 10.67
C ASP A 224 -14.14 4.62 9.68
N ALA A 225 -13.58 3.74 8.85
CA ALA A 225 -12.55 4.07 7.87
C ALA A 225 -12.68 3.24 6.58
N VAL A 226 -12.05 3.75 5.52
CA VAL A 226 -11.93 3.09 4.21
C VAL A 226 -10.46 3.07 3.77
N TYR A 227 -10.00 1.92 3.26
CA TYR A 227 -8.68 1.74 2.65
C TYR A 227 -8.86 1.36 1.17
N LEU A 228 -8.19 2.08 0.26
CA LEU A 228 -8.39 1.94 -1.17
C LEU A 228 -7.38 0.94 -1.77
N ARG A 229 -7.89 -0.22 -2.17
CA ARG A 229 -7.20 -1.20 -3.02
C ARG A 229 -7.88 -1.32 -4.40
N SER A 230 -8.62 -0.29 -4.75
CA SER A 230 -9.34 -0.04 -6.00
C SER A 230 -9.61 1.46 -6.12
N LEU A 231 -10.41 1.88 -7.12
CA LEU A 231 -10.75 3.28 -7.37
C LEU A 231 -9.52 4.17 -7.69
N ASP A 232 -8.44 3.52 -8.12
CA ASP A 232 -7.16 4.09 -8.56
C ASP A 232 -7.04 4.11 -10.09
N GLY A 233 -6.45 5.18 -10.62
CA GLY A 233 -6.19 5.33 -12.06
C GLY A 233 -7.42 5.31 -13.00
N PRO A 234 -7.21 5.51 -14.32
CA PRO A 234 -8.30 5.59 -15.29
C PRO A 234 -9.07 4.28 -15.46
N GLN A 235 -8.41 3.12 -15.29
CA GLN A 235 -9.04 1.83 -15.54
C GLN A 235 -10.19 1.55 -14.57
N ALA A 236 -10.12 2.04 -13.32
CA ALA A 236 -11.21 1.90 -12.36
C ALA A 236 -12.48 2.64 -12.80
N PHE A 237 -12.36 3.64 -13.66
CA PHE A 237 -13.50 4.43 -14.16
C PHE A 237 -13.80 4.15 -15.63
N ALA A 238 -13.39 2.97 -16.11
CA ALA A 238 -13.67 2.45 -17.43
C ALA A 238 -14.32 1.06 -17.32
N GLY A 239 -15.09 0.67 -18.34
CA GLY A 239 -15.70 -0.67 -18.39
C GLY A 239 -16.99 -0.82 -17.56
N ARG A 240 -17.30 -2.05 -17.17
CA ARG A 240 -18.64 -2.44 -16.68
C ARG A 240 -19.06 -1.80 -15.36
N HIS A 241 -18.09 -1.41 -14.52
CA HIS A 241 -18.35 -0.83 -13.18
C HIS A 241 -18.10 0.67 -13.11
N ALA A 242 -17.79 1.32 -14.23
CA ALA A 242 -17.35 2.73 -14.25
C ALA A 242 -18.29 3.68 -13.49
N ASP A 243 -19.60 3.57 -13.74
CA ASP A 243 -20.61 4.43 -13.10
C ASP A 243 -20.71 4.15 -11.59
N GLY A 244 -20.68 2.87 -11.20
CA GLY A 244 -20.71 2.46 -9.80
C GLY A 244 -19.45 2.90 -9.04
N ASN A 245 -18.28 2.75 -9.66
CA ASN A 245 -17.00 3.18 -9.12
C ASN A 245 -16.94 4.71 -8.96
N ARG A 246 -17.44 5.47 -9.94
CA ARG A 246 -17.54 6.93 -9.83
C ARG A 246 -18.48 7.34 -8.69
N ALA A 247 -19.68 6.77 -8.63
CA ALA A 247 -20.64 7.08 -7.57
C ALA A 247 -20.10 6.73 -6.17
N ALA A 248 -19.39 5.61 -6.05
CA ALA A 248 -18.73 5.21 -4.82
C ALA A 248 -17.67 6.22 -4.40
N LEU A 249 -16.73 6.57 -5.31
CA LEU A 249 -15.68 7.54 -4.98
C LEU A 249 -16.26 8.92 -4.64
N GLU A 250 -17.26 9.41 -5.38
CA GLU A 250 -17.94 10.67 -5.06
C GLU A 250 -18.59 10.64 -3.67
N LEU A 251 -19.25 9.53 -3.31
CA LEU A 251 -19.80 9.33 -1.96
C LEU A 251 -18.72 9.37 -0.89
N LEU A 252 -17.59 8.68 -1.10
CA LEU A 252 -16.47 8.65 -0.15
C LEU A 252 -15.94 10.08 0.09
N LEU A 253 -15.68 10.82 -0.99
CA LEU A 253 -15.13 12.17 -0.96
C LEU A 253 -16.08 13.21 -0.37
N ALA A 254 -17.40 12.98 -0.48
CA ALA A 254 -18.43 13.83 0.11
C ALA A 254 -18.76 13.47 1.58
N SER A 255 -18.24 12.35 2.08
CA SER A 255 -18.50 11.86 3.44
C SER A 255 -17.41 12.29 4.42
N ASP A 256 -17.74 12.30 5.72
CA ASP A 256 -16.78 12.53 6.81
C ASP A 256 -16.01 11.23 7.20
N VAL A 257 -16.06 10.18 6.38
CA VAL A 257 -15.36 8.93 6.69
C VAL A 257 -13.85 9.16 6.69
N LEU A 258 -13.13 8.45 7.56
CA LEU A 258 -11.68 8.42 7.47
C LEU A 258 -11.26 7.64 6.22
N LEU A 259 -10.80 8.35 5.19
CA LEU A 259 -10.08 7.74 4.07
C LEU A 259 -8.62 7.56 4.50
N HIS A 260 -8.19 6.31 4.66
CA HIS A 260 -6.80 6.00 4.99
C HIS A 260 -5.87 6.55 3.92
N ASP A 261 -6.20 6.39 2.65
CA ASP A 261 -5.51 7.07 1.55
C ASP A 261 -6.17 8.42 1.32
N HIS A 262 -5.54 9.49 1.80
CA HIS A 262 -6.10 10.84 1.77
C HIS A 262 -6.47 11.25 0.33
N PRO A 263 -7.57 12.01 0.09
CA PRO A 263 -7.99 12.40 -1.26
C PRO A 263 -6.92 13.08 -2.12
N LEU A 264 -6.01 13.85 -1.51
CA LEU A 264 -4.85 14.44 -2.23
C LEU A 264 -3.92 13.38 -2.83
N MET A 265 -3.88 12.16 -2.30
CA MET A 265 -3.05 11.07 -2.80
C MET A 265 -3.56 10.55 -4.15
N LEU A 266 -4.87 10.57 -4.37
CA LEU A 266 -5.48 10.29 -5.70
C LEU A 266 -5.11 11.35 -6.73
N LEU A 267 -4.90 12.60 -6.29
CA LEU A 267 -4.40 13.68 -7.15
C LEU A 267 -2.88 13.60 -7.32
N ALA A 268 -2.14 13.16 -6.31
CA ALA A 268 -0.68 13.03 -6.36
C ALA A 268 -0.21 11.79 -7.13
N GLU A 269 -1.11 10.87 -7.47
CA GLU A 269 -0.84 9.70 -8.32
C GLU A 269 -0.48 10.16 -9.75
N ASP A 270 0.80 10.49 -9.94
CA ASP A 270 1.38 10.78 -11.23
C ASP A 270 2.54 9.83 -11.53
N LYS A 271 2.50 9.21 -12.71
CA LYS A 271 3.62 8.42 -13.24
C LYS A 271 4.72 9.31 -13.83
N ASP A 272 4.42 10.57 -14.13
CA ASP A 272 5.35 11.60 -14.58
C ASP A 272 5.83 12.46 -13.41
N LEU A 273 6.85 11.96 -12.73
CA LEU A 273 7.54 12.68 -11.65
C LEU A 273 8.40 13.85 -12.17
N GLY A 274 8.27 14.27 -13.43
CA GLY A 274 9.04 15.35 -14.03
C GLY A 274 8.98 16.67 -13.27
N PHE A 275 7.87 16.93 -12.57
CA PHE A 275 7.73 18.12 -11.71
C PHE A 275 8.68 18.12 -10.50
N LEU A 276 9.17 16.95 -10.05
CA LEU A 276 10.17 16.83 -8.98
C LEU A 276 11.60 17.14 -9.46
N VAL A 277 11.83 17.12 -10.78
CA VAL A 277 13.15 17.37 -11.40
C VAL A 277 13.31 18.85 -11.79
N ALA A 278 12.20 19.57 -11.98
CA ALA A 278 12.18 20.97 -12.41
C ALA A 278 12.38 22.00 -11.27
N ARG A 279 12.78 21.56 -10.07
CA ARG A 279 13.03 22.42 -8.90
C ARG A 279 14.40 22.15 -8.28
#